data_AF-A0A0S8CH74-F1
#
_entry.id   AF-A0A0S8CH74-F1
#
_cell.length_a   1.000
_cell.length_b   1.000
_cell.length_c   1.000
_cell.angle_alpha   90.00
_cell.angle_beta   90.00
_cell.angle_gamma   90.00
#
_symmetry.space_group_name_H-M   'P 1'
#
loop_
_entity.id
_entity.type
_entity.pdbx_description
1 polymer ?
#
loop_
_entity_poly.entity_id
_entity_poly.type
_entity_poly.pdbx_seq_one_letter_code
_entity_poly.pdbx_strand_id
1 'polypeptide(L)'
;KGTDCIYPARMTKLDSMRFSMGLTNPRGGYSGQGNAITIIPFQSLEAIKQDAIARGTPDDAISRIFQPVEYYGSFNVGRLTKHAEDFCSLHNSLGTCVVSGRYGTTIDDLVGLYSAATGIETNAQELMKRAERAQNLYKMLNVREGFTREEDAAFPEVWLVPINTPERKEALTDYHRIRELSREDILKLLNDYYDERGWDKRTGIPGKNKIRALGLEKLAADVIP
;
A
#
# COMPACT_ATOMS: atom_id res chain seq x y z
N LYS A 1 3.61 -14.45 4.72
CA LYS A 1 2.68 -14.57 5.88
C LYS A 1 1.77 -15.82 5.82
N GLY A 2 2.24 -16.97 5.30
CA GLY A 2 1.45 -18.22 5.31
C GLY A 2 0.23 -18.26 4.39
N THR A 3 0.07 -17.29 3.47
CA THR A 3 -1.05 -17.22 2.53
C THR A 3 -0.53 -16.95 1.12
N ASP A 4 -1.13 -17.61 0.14
CA ASP A 4 -0.74 -17.48 -1.28
C ASP A 4 -1.19 -16.15 -1.88
N CYS A 5 -0.44 -15.67 -2.87
CA CYS A 5 -0.82 -14.50 -3.67
C CYS A 5 -1.77 -14.91 -4.81
N ILE A 6 -3.00 -14.40 -4.80
CA ILE A 6 -4.03 -14.73 -5.80
C ILE A 6 -3.65 -14.25 -7.21
N TYR A 7 -2.97 -13.10 -7.32
CA TYR A 7 -2.55 -12.53 -8.61
C TYR A 7 -1.03 -12.56 -8.79
N PRO A 8 -0.48 -13.39 -9.70
CA PRO A 8 0.95 -13.44 -9.93
C PRO A 8 1.43 -12.14 -10.57
N ALA A 9 2.44 -11.48 -9.98
CA ALA A 9 2.94 -10.22 -10.50
C ALA A 9 3.71 -10.36 -11.85
N ARG A 10 4.23 -11.56 -12.14
CA ARG A 10 5.03 -11.88 -13.34
C ARG A 10 4.37 -11.56 -14.68
N MET A 11 3.07 -11.78 -14.79
CA MET A 11 2.36 -11.58 -16.06
C MET A 11 1.82 -10.16 -16.22
N THR A 12 1.88 -9.35 -15.16
CA THR A 12 0.99 -8.19 -15.05
C THR A 12 1.69 -6.88 -14.78
N LYS A 13 2.87 -6.87 -14.12
CA LYS A 13 3.62 -5.73 -13.50
C LYS A 13 3.50 -5.68 -11.96
N LEU A 14 4.47 -5.07 -11.27
CA LEU A 14 4.39 -4.77 -9.84
C LEU A 14 3.62 -3.47 -9.60
N ASP A 15 2.29 -3.53 -9.43
CA ASP A 15 1.46 -2.39 -9.03
C ASP A 15 1.21 -2.35 -7.51
N SER A 16 0.44 -1.37 -7.03
CA SER A 16 0.20 -1.21 -5.59
C SER A 16 -0.58 -2.37 -4.96
N MET A 17 -1.50 -2.99 -5.70
CA MET A 17 -2.24 -4.14 -5.21
C MET A 17 -1.30 -5.33 -5.03
N ARG A 18 -0.42 -5.59 -6.01
CA ARG A 18 0.56 -6.68 -5.94
C ARG A 18 1.62 -6.41 -4.91
N PHE A 19 2.08 -5.16 -4.80
CA PHE A 19 2.98 -4.77 -3.72
C PHE A 19 2.37 -5.05 -2.35
N SER A 20 1.11 -4.63 -2.13
CA SER A 20 0.39 -4.90 -0.89
C SER A 20 0.22 -6.39 -0.64
N MET A 21 -0.37 -7.11 -1.59
CA MET A 21 -0.66 -8.54 -1.45
C MET A 21 0.60 -9.40 -1.26
N GLY A 22 1.68 -9.08 -1.98
CA GLY A 22 2.92 -9.85 -1.95
C GLY A 22 3.83 -9.54 -0.77
N LEU A 23 3.74 -8.31 -0.22
CA LEU A 23 4.67 -7.84 0.79
C LEU A 23 3.95 -7.34 2.04
N THR A 24 3.20 -6.24 1.93
CA THR A 24 2.90 -5.39 3.09
C THR A 24 1.56 -5.63 3.75
N ASN A 25 0.62 -6.33 3.10
CA ASN A 25 -0.71 -6.59 3.65
C ASN A 25 -0.58 -7.36 4.97
N PRO A 26 -1.10 -6.83 6.10
CA PRO A 26 -1.00 -7.50 7.40
C PRO A 26 -1.64 -8.89 7.43
N ARG A 27 -2.66 -9.15 6.60
CA ARG A 27 -3.34 -10.46 6.50
C ARG A 27 -2.66 -11.42 5.51
N GLY A 28 -1.60 -10.99 4.84
CA GLY A 28 -0.91 -11.74 3.78
C GLY A 28 -1.56 -11.62 2.40
N GLY A 29 -1.44 -12.66 1.58
CA GLY A 29 -1.73 -12.72 0.14
C GLY A 29 -3.20 -12.57 -0.29
N TYR A 30 -3.93 -11.60 0.24
CA TYR A 30 -5.33 -11.37 -0.08
C TYR A 30 -5.54 -10.21 -1.06
N SER A 31 -6.40 -10.41 -2.07
CA SER A 31 -6.83 -9.35 -2.98
C SER A 31 -7.91 -8.47 -2.36
N GLY A 32 -7.63 -7.17 -2.20
CA GLY A 32 -8.56 -6.24 -1.56
C GLY A 32 -7.89 -5.09 -0.81
N GLN A 33 -6.57 -5.17 -0.61
CA GLN A 33 -5.73 -4.08 -0.10
C GLN A 33 -4.83 -3.52 -1.21
N GLY A 34 -4.39 -2.27 -1.05
CA GLY A 34 -3.54 -1.59 -2.04
C GLY A 34 -4.23 -1.27 -3.36
N ASN A 35 -5.57 -1.27 -3.42
CA ASN A 35 -6.31 -0.89 -4.63
C ASN A 35 -6.07 0.58 -4.98
N ALA A 36 -5.56 0.80 -6.19
CA ALA A 36 -5.45 2.09 -6.85
C ALA A 36 -5.72 1.92 -8.35
N ILE A 37 -5.75 3.00 -9.12
CA ILE A 37 -5.96 2.93 -10.57
C ILE A 37 -4.87 2.10 -11.29
N THR A 38 -3.71 1.89 -10.66
CA THR A 38 -2.59 1.07 -11.14
C THR A 38 -2.92 -0.42 -11.32
N ILE A 39 -4.09 -0.88 -10.88
CA ILE A 39 -4.56 -2.24 -11.23
C ILE A 39 -4.93 -2.34 -12.71
N ILE A 40 -5.33 -1.21 -13.31
CA ILE A 40 -5.65 -1.10 -14.72
C ILE A 40 -4.34 -0.92 -15.48
N PRO A 41 -4.03 -1.73 -16.50
CA PRO A 41 -2.82 -1.53 -17.30
C PRO A 41 -2.78 -0.16 -18.01
N PHE A 42 -1.57 0.29 -18.32
CA PHE A 42 -1.29 1.41 -19.23
C PHE A 42 -1.89 2.77 -18.86
N GLN A 43 -2.19 3.01 -17.57
CA GLN A 43 -2.53 4.36 -17.12
C GLN A 43 -1.33 5.30 -17.26
N SER A 44 -1.60 6.54 -17.66
CA SER A 44 -0.60 7.61 -17.68
C SER A 44 -0.16 7.95 -16.26
N LEU A 45 1.04 8.51 -16.11
CA LEU A 45 1.53 8.98 -14.82
C LEU A 45 0.58 10.02 -14.21
N GLU A 46 0.04 10.90 -15.05
CA GLU A 46 -0.92 11.93 -14.65
C GLU A 46 -2.22 11.30 -14.10
N ALA A 47 -2.76 10.27 -14.77
CA ALA A 47 -3.96 9.59 -14.28
C ALA A 47 -3.74 8.93 -12.91
N ILE A 48 -2.57 8.34 -12.69
CA ILE A 48 -2.20 7.73 -11.39
C ILE A 48 -2.09 8.82 -10.31
N LYS A 49 -1.53 9.98 -10.65
CA LYS A 49 -1.44 11.12 -9.75
C LYS A 49 -2.80 11.69 -9.37
N GLN A 50 -3.68 11.87 -10.34
CA GLN A 50 -5.05 12.34 -10.09
C GLN A 50 -5.85 11.35 -9.23
N ASP A 51 -5.70 10.04 -9.46
CA ASP A 51 -6.30 9.01 -8.60
C ASP A 51 -5.78 9.09 -7.15
N ALA A 52 -4.47 9.28 -6.95
CA ALA A 52 -3.90 9.42 -5.62
C ALA A 52 -4.41 10.67 -4.89
N ILE A 53 -4.53 11.81 -5.59
CA ILE A 53 -5.09 13.06 -5.06
C ILE A 53 -6.57 12.86 -4.69
N ALA A 54 -7.38 12.28 -5.58
CA ALA A 54 -8.80 12.03 -5.35
C ALA A 54 -9.06 11.10 -4.15
N ARG A 55 -8.09 10.24 -3.80
CA ARG A 55 -8.12 9.36 -2.62
C ARG A 55 -7.59 10.01 -1.33
N GLY A 56 -7.25 11.29 -1.36
CA GLY A 56 -6.80 12.05 -0.19
C GLY A 56 -5.32 11.86 0.16
N THR A 57 -4.48 11.53 -0.81
CA THR A 57 -3.02 11.51 -0.59
C THR A 57 -2.51 12.95 -0.40
N PRO A 58 -1.78 13.27 0.69
CA PRO A 58 -1.29 14.63 0.94
C PRO A 58 -0.29 15.14 -0.12
N ASP A 59 -0.25 16.45 -0.36
CA ASP A 59 0.59 17.09 -1.39
C ASP A 59 2.09 16.81 -1.22
N ASP A 60 2.59 16.75 0.02
CA ASP A 60 3.98 16.42 0.32
C ASP A 60 4.28 14.96 -0.06
N ALA A 61 3.32 14.05 0.14
CA ALA A 61 3.43 12.66 -0.26
C ALA A 61 3.33 12.51 -1.78
N ILE A 62 2.43 13.23 -2.45
CA ILE A 62 2.36 13.29 -3.92
C ILE A 62 3.72 13.68 -4.49
N SER A 63 4.34 14.73 -3.93
CA SER A 63 5.66 15.20 -4.35
C SER A 63 6.77 14.15 -4.19
N ARG A 64 6.67 13.23 -3.20
CA ARG A 64 7.61 12.12 -3.01
C ARG A 64 7.29 10.90 -3.89
N ILE A 65 6.01 10.59 -4.07
CA ILE A 65 5.55 9.41 -4.83
C ILE A 65 5.87 9.58 -6.31
N PHE A 66 5.58 10.73 -6.90
CA PHE A 66 5.68 10.97 -8.34
C PHE A 66 7.05 11.50 -8.76
N GLN A 67 8.10 11.07 -8.06
CA GLN A 67 9.49 11.21 -8.51
C GLN A 67 9.97 9.90 -9.10
N PRO A 68 10.71 9.94 -10.21
CA PRO A 68 11.30 8.73 -10.76
C PRO A 68 12.33 8.16 -9.77
N VAL A 69 12.34 6.84 -9.63
CA VAL A 69 13.29 6.13 -8.77
C VAL A 69 14.07 5.11 -9.60
N GLU A 70 15.38 5.07 -9.38
CA GLU A 70 16.32 4.30 -10.20
C GLU A 70 16.02 2.81 -10.21
N TYR A 71 15.41 2.24 -9.16
CA TYR A 71 15.13 0.80 -9.00
C TYR A 71 13.69 0.39 -9.38
N TYR A 72 12.88 1.30 -9.91
CA TYR A 72 11.53 0.94 -10.36
C TYR A 72 11.09 1.70 -11.61
N GLY A 73 11.18 3.03 -11.65
CA GLY A 73 10.81 3.76 -12.86
C GLY A 73 10.21 5.13 -12.57
N SER A 74 9.09 5.44 -13.21
CA SER A 74 8.50 6.79 -13.30
C SER A 74 7.88 7.34 -12.00
N PHE A 75 7.66 6.50 -10.99
CA PHE A 75 7.14 6.87 -9.66
C PHE A 75 7.55 5.83 -8.62
N ASN A 76 7.28 6.05 -7.34
CA ASN A 76 7.53 5.09 -6.28
C ASN A 76 6.26 4.31 -5.89
N VAL A 77 6.17 3.05 -6.31
CA VAL A 77 4.99 2.19 -6.01
C VAL A 77 4.90 1.82 -4.53
N GLY A 78 6.01 1.71 -3.81
CA GLY A 78 6.00 1.42 -2.37
C GLY A 78 5.30 2.54 -1.61
N ARG A 79 5.69 3.79 -1.87
CA ARG A 79 5.05 4.98 -1.26
C ARG A 79 3.59 5.12 -1.66
N LEU A 80 3.25 4.88 -2.93
CA LEU A 80 1.85 4.88 -3.39
C LEU A 80 1.01 3.83 -2.64
N THR A 81 1.58 2.64 -2.41
CA THR A 81 0.87 1.52 -1.78
C THR A 81 0.44 1.84 -0.36
N LYS A 82 1.24 2.58 0.42
CA LYS A 82 0.86 3.05 1.76
C LYS A 82 -0.50 3.77 1.73
N HIS A 83 -0.64 4.74 0.84
CA HIS A 83 -1.86 5.56 0.75
C HIS A 83 -3.03 4.79 0.15
N ALA A 84 -2.77 3.90 -0.82
CA ALA A 84 -3.79 3.00 -1.35
C ALA A 84 -4.34 2.03 -0.29
N GLU A 85 -3.47 1.48 0.57
CA GLU A 85 -3.87 0.64 1.71
C GLU A 85 -4.68 1.41 2.75
N ASP A 86 -4.32 2.66 3.05
CA ASP A 86 -5.08 3.51 3.97
C ASP A 86 -6.48 3.79 3.43
N PHE A 87 -6.60 4.14 2.15
CA PHE A 87 -7.89 4.35 1.51
C PHE A 87 -8.75 3.07 1.48
N CYS A 88 -8.15 1.90 1.24
CA CYS A 88 -8.84 0.62 1.38
C CYS A 88 -9.30 0.38 2.82
N SER A 89 -8.47 0.72 3.81
CA SER A 89 -8.82 0.60 5.24
C SER A 89 -9.98 1.51 5.61
N LEU A 90 -10.08 2.68 5.00
CA LEU A 90 -11.22 3.58 5.16
C LEU A 90 -12.51 2.94 4.67
N HIS A 91 -12.53 2.44 3.43
CA HIS A 91 -13.69 1.71 2.89
C HIS A 91 -14.12 0.55 3.80
N ASN A 92 -13.17 -0.27 4.23
CA ASN A 92 -13.44 -1.40 5.13
C ASN A 92 -14.04 -0.94 6.48
N SER A 93 -13.59 0.20 7.00
CA SER A 93 -14.09 0.76 8.27
C SER A 93 -15.48 1.38 8.13
N LEU A 94 -15.79 1.97 6.97
CA LEU A 94 -17.11 2.54 6.66
C LEU A 94 -18.12 1.48 6.20
N GLY A 95 -17.68 0.26 5.94
CA GLY A 95 -18.51 -0.80 5.37
C GLY A 95 -18.87 -0.58 3.89
N THR A 96 -18.16 0.31 3.19
CA THR A 96 -18.38 0.58 1.77
C THR A 96 -17.45 -0.28 0.90
N CYS A 97 -17.88 -0.58 -0.33
CA CYS A 97 -17.10 -1.42 -1.22
C CYS A 97 -15.90 -0.66 -1.80
N VAL A 98 -14.68 -1.20 -1.66
CA VAL A 98 -13.45 -0.61 -2.24
C VAL A 98 -13.49 -0.45 -3.76
N VAL A 99 -14.37 -1.21 -4.43
CA VAL A 99 -14.60 -1.09 -5.87
C VAL A 99 -15.29 0.24 -6.23
N SER A 100 -16.06 0.86 -5.33
CA SER A 100 -16.66 2.17 -5.63
C SER A 100 -15.57 3.25 -5.83
N GLY A 101 -14.48 3.17 -5.06
CA GLY A 101 -13.30 4.01 -5.27
C GLY A 101 -12.58 3.78 -6.61
N ARG A 102 -12.84 2.67 -7.31
CA ARG A 102 -12.39 2.46 -8.70
C ARG A 102 -13.28 3.18 -9.71
N TYR A 103 -14.56 3.37 -9.36
CA TYR A 103 -15.57 4.01 -10.21
C TYR A 103 -15.79 5.48 -9.86
N GLY A 104 -14.83 6.11 -9.17
CA GLY A 104 -14.80 7.56 -8.96
C GLY A 104 -15.25 8.05 -7.60
N THR A 105 -15.56 7.18 -6.63
CA THR A 105 -15.76 7.64 -5.24
C THR A 105 -14.47 8.25 -4.71
N THR A 106 -14.53 9.52 -4.35
CA THR A 106 -13.41 10.30 -3.82
C THR A 106 -13.39 10.30 -2.29
N ILE A 107 -12.31 10.80 -1.69
CA ILE A 107 -12.26 11.02 -0.24
C ILE A 107 -13.33 12.01 0.24
N ASP A 108 -13.65 13.03 -0.56
CA ASP A 108 -14.64 14.04 -0.19
C ASP A 108 -16.06 13.46 -0.17
N ASP A 109 -16.38 12.56 -1.10
CA ASP A 109 -17.63 11.79 -1.07
C ASP A 109 -17.74 10.97 0.22
N LEU A 110 -16.66 10.29 0.62
CA LEU A 110 -16.63 9.47 1.84
C LEU A 110 -16.76 10.31 3.11
N VAL A 111 -16.15 11.51 3.14
CA VAL A 111 -16.32 12.48 4.23
C VAL A 111 -17.79 12.90 4.33
N GLY A 112 -18.40 13.31 3.22
CA GLY A 112 -19.80 13.71 3.19
C GLY A 112 -20.74 12.60 3.64
N LEU A 113 -20.53 11.37 3.14
CA LEU A 113 -21.30 10.19 3.55
C LEU A 113 -21.15 9.88 5.04
N TYR A 114 -19.93 9.95 5.57
CA TYR A 114 -19.67 9.71 7.00
C TYR A 114 -20.36 10.75 7.89
N SER A 115 -20.20 12.04 7.59
CA SER A 115 -20.83 13.12 8.37
C SER A 115 -22.35 13.01 8.32
N ALA A 116 -22.92 12.79 7.13
CA ALA A 116 -24.37 12.67 6.96
C ALA A 116 -24.98 11.46 7.70
N ALA A 117 -24.29 10.32 7.70
CA ALA A 117 -24.78 9.10 8.35
C ALA A 117 -24.62 9.11 9.88
N THR A 118 -23.58 9.78 10.40
CA THR A 118 -23.22 9.71 11.83
C THR A 118 -23.54 10.97 12.62
N GLY A 119 -23.73 12.11 11.94
CA GLY A 119 -23.79 13.43 12.56
C GLY A 119 -22.46 13.94 13.12
N ILE A 120 -21.34 13.25 12.84
CA ILE A 120 -20.00 13.64 13.30
C ILE A 120 -19.29 14.35 12.16
N GLU A 121 -19.11 15.67 12.29
CA GLU A 121 -18.31 16.44 11.33
C GLU A 121 -16.84 16.00 11.31
N THR A 122 -16.26 15.92 10.12
CA THR A 122 -14.85 15.58 9.90
C THR A 122 -14.36 16.12 8.57
N ASN A 123 -13.11 15.86 8.22
CA ASN A 123 -12.51 16.19 6.93
C ASN A 123 -11.64 15.03 6.41
N ALA A 124 -11.18 15.15 5.16
CA ALA A 124 -10.38 14.13 4.48
C ALA A 124 -9.13 13.74 5.27
N GLN A 125 -8.40 14.71 5.83
CA GLN A 125 -7.17 14.48 6.59
C GLN A 125 -7.44 13.68 7.87
N GLU A 126 -8.45 14.07 8.64
CA GLU A 126 -8.83 13.37 9.87
C GLU A 126 -9.32 11.95 9.60
N LEU A 127 -10.14 11.78 8.56
CA LEU A 127 -10.72 10.49 8.22
C LEU A 127 -9.65 9.52 7.70
N MET A 128 -8.74 9.98 6.84
CA MET A 128 -7.59 9.20 6.39
C MET A 128 -6.62 8.88 7.55
N LYS A 129 -6.44 9.81 8.51
CA LYS A 129 -5.65 9.53 9.72
C LYS A 129 -6.25 8.39 10.57
N ARG A 130 -7.58 8.32 10.67
CA ARG A 130 -8.27 7.20 11.35
C ARG A 130 -8.06 5.87 10.60
N ALA A 131 -8.06 5.91 9.28
CA ALA A 131 -7.79 4.74 8.45
C ALA A 131 -6.33 4.27 8.59
N GLU A 132 -5.35 5.19 8.56
CA GLU A 132 -3.93 4.89 8.81
C GLU A 132 -3.70 4.29 10.20
N ARG A 133 -4.45 4.75 11.21
CA ARG A 133 -4.41 4.19 12.57
C ARG A 133 -4.80 2.72 12.58
N ALA A 134 -5.85 2.33 11.84
CA ALA A 134 -6.28 0.93 11.75
C ALA A 134 -5.20 0.05 11.09
N GLN A 135 -4.56 0.53 10.01
CA GLN A 135 -3.46 -0.19 9.37
C GLN A 135 -2.26 -0.40 10.30
N ASN A 136 -1.87 0.63 11.04
CA ASN A 136 -0.79 0.53 12.01
C ASN A 136 -1.13 -0.41 13.16
N LEU A 137 -2.39 -0.43 13.61
CA LEU A 137 -2.85 -1.38 14.62
C LEU A 137 -2.73 -2.83 14.12
N TYR A 138 -3.09 -3.12 12.87
CA TYR A 138 -2.87 -4.45 12.29
C TYR A 138 -1.39 -4.83 12.25
N LYS A 139 -0.50 -3.92 11.85
CA LYS A 139 0.94 -4.18 11.88
C LYS A 139 1.45 -4.45 13.30
N MET A 140 0.99 -3.66 14.27
CA MET A 140 1.35 -3.83 15.68
C MET A 140 0.92 -5.22 16.19
N LEU A 141 -0.32 -5.64 15.89
CA LEU A 141 -0.79 -6.97 16.26
C LEU A 141 0.10 -8.07 15.68
N ASN A 142 0.50 -7.96 14.40
CA ASN A 142 1.43 -8.93 13.81
C ASN A 142 2.79 -8.93 14.53
N VAL A 143 3.34 -7.76 14.86
CA VAL A 143 4.60 -7.64 15.61
C VAL A 143 4.50 -8.32 16.97
N ARG A 144 3.35 -8.18 17.67
CA ARG A 144 3.08 -8.89 18.93
C ARG A 144 3.22 -10.40 18.79
N GLU A 145 2.72 -10.94 17.69
CA GLU A 145 2.72 -12.37 17.39
C GLU A 145 4.07 -12.84 16.81
N GLY A 146 5.09 -11.98 16.78
CA GLY A 146 6.45 -12.33 16.35
C GLY A 146 6.73 -12.10 14.87
N PHE A 147 5.83 -11.46 14.11
CA PHE A 147 6.11 -11.11 12.72
C PHE A 147 7.11 -9.96 12.65
N THR A 148 8.10 -10.12 11.79
CA THR A 148 9.18 -9.17 11.59
C THR A 148 9.11 -8.60 10.17
N ARG A 149 10.18 -7.90 9.76
CA ARG A 149 10.40 -7.53 8.36
C ARG A 149 10.52 -8.76 7.45
N GLU A 150 10.98 -9.91 7.96
CA GLU A 150 11.18 -11.12 7.15
C GLU A 150 9.88 -11.56 6.49
N GLU A 151 8.76 -11.52 7.20
CA GLU A 151 7.45 -11.88 6.65
C GLU A 151 6.91 -10.92 5.58
N ASP A 152 7.35 -9.65 5.59
CA ASP A 152 7.03 -8.67 4.55
C ASP A 152 7.98 -8.80 3.35
N ALA A 153 9.23 -9.20 3.59
CA ALA A 153 10.25 -9.43 2.55
C ALA A 153 10.09 -10.79 1.86
N ALA A 154 9.34 -11.73 2.45
CA ALA A 154 9.06 -13.06 1.93
C ALA A 154 7.93 -13.07 0.87
N PHE A 155 8.08 -12.24 -0.18
CA PHE A 155 7.22 -12.33 -1.35
C PHE A 155 7.50 -13.62 -2.14
N PRO A 156 6.55 -14.12 -2.96
CA PRO A 156 6.72 -15.41 -3.63
C PRO A 156 7.97 -15.45 -4.54
N GLU A 157 8.91 -16.36 -4.26
CA GLU A 157 10.15 -16.56 -5.05
C GLU A 157 9.86 -16.72 -6.54
N VAL A 158 8.73 -17.36 -6.84
CA VAL A 158 8.26 -17.58 -8.19
C VAL A 158 8.14 -16.28 -8.98
N TRP A 159 7.96 -15.12 -8.34
CA TRP A 159 7.90 -13.81 -9.00
C TRP A 159 9.21 -13.42 -9.69
N LEU A 160 10.34 -13.95 -9.23
CA LEU A 160 11.67 -13.70 -9.81
C LEU A 160 12.02 -14.69 -10.92
N VAL A 161 11.15 -15.67 -11.20
CA VAL A 161 11.36 -16.67 -12.24
C VAL A 161 10.54 -16.30 -13.47
N PRO A 162 11.16 -15.81 -14.56
CA PRO A 162 10.45 -15.45 -15.78
C PRO A 162 9.68 -16.63 -16.37
N ILE A 163 8.56 -16.34 -17.01
CA ILE A 163 7.78 -17.31 -17.79
C ILE A 163 8.17 -17.11 -19.26
N ASN A 164 8.68 -18.16 -19.89
CA ASN A 164 8.93 -18.16 -21.34
C ASN A 164 7.68 -18.70 -22.03
N THR A 165 6.94 -17.84 -22.72
CA THR A 165 5.90 -18.27 -23.67
C THR A 165 6.47 -18.29 -25.09
N PRO A 166 5.81 -18.96 -26.06
CA PRO A 166 6.23 -18.91 -27.45
C PRO A 166 6.32 -17.49 -28.03
N GLU A 167 5.52 -16.56 -27.51
CA GLU A 167 5.41 -15.18 -28.01
C GLU A 167 6.41 -14.23 -27.35
N ARG A 168 6.69 -14.40 -26.04
CA ARG A 168 7.61 -13.52 -25.30
C ARG A 168 8.03 -14.10 -23.94
N LYS A 169 9.10 -13.52 -23.40
CA LYS A 169 9.47 -13.66 -21.99
C LYS A 169 8.61 -12.70 -21.16
N GLU A 170 7.89 -13.24 -20.17
CA GLU A 170 7.16 -12.48 -19.16
C GLU A 170 7.93 -12.53 -17.84
N ALA A 171 8.43 -11.38 -17.40
CA ALA A 171 9.16 -11.23 -16.15
C ALA A 171 8.45 -10.22 -15.24
N LEU A 172 8.80 -10.21 -13.95
CA LEU A 172 8.35 -9.15 -13.07
C LEU A 172 8.99 -7.83 -13.50
N THR A 173 8.15 -6.86 -13.85
CA THR A 173 8.57 -5.52 -14.26
C THR A 173 7.97 -4.43 -13.37
N ASP A 174 8.46 -3.21 -13.55
CA ASP A 174 7.76 -2.02 -13.11
C ASP A 174 6.39 -1.86 -13.79
N TYR A 175 5.58 -0.93 -13.29
CA TYR A 175 4.23 -0.70 -13.78
C TYR A 175 4.14 -0.41 -15.29
N HIS A 176 5.07 0.36 -15.85
CA HIS A 176 5.06 0.68 -17.29
C HIS A 176 5.77 -0.38 -18.14
N ARG A 177 6.24 -1.48 -17.54
CA ARG A 177 6.94 -2.59 -18.21
C ARG A 177 8.19 -2.15 -18.96
N ILE A 178 8.89 -1.16 -18.43
CA ILE A 178 10.11 -0.61 -19.03
C ILE A 178 11.33 -1.43 -18.60
N ARG A 179 11.30 -1.98 -17.38
CA ARG A 179 12.43 -2.73 -16.80
C ARG A 179 12.00 -3.95 -16.01
N GLU A 180 12.86 -4.96 -16.00
CA GLU A 180 12.75 -6.09 -15.07
C GLU A 180 13.15 -5.65 -13.65
N LEU A 181 12.50 -6.24 -12.64
CA LEU A 181 12.76 -5.97 -11.23
C LEU A 181 13.48 -7.15 -10.58
N SER A 182 14.58 -6.85 -9.91
CA SER A 182 15.30 -7.82 -9.08
C SER A 182 14.71 -7.89 -7.67
N ARG A 183 15.16 -8.88 -6.88
CA ARG A 183 14.89 -8.93 -5.43
C ARG A 183 15.34 -7.65 -4.74
N GLU A 184 16.51 -7.13 -5.08
CA GLU A 184 17.07 -5.94 -4.46
C GLU A 184 16.20 -4.70 -4.73
N ASP A 185 15.72 -4.54 -5.95
CA ASP A 185 14.79 -3.46 -6.33
C ASP A 185 13.52 -3.47 -5.47
N ILE A 186 12.94 -4.66 -5.27
CA ILE A 186 11.74 -4.84 -4.44
C ILE A 186 12.02 -4.51 -2.97
N LEU A 187 13.18 -4.92 -2.44
CA LEU A 187 13.57 -4.61 -1.06
C LEU A 187 13.86 -3.12 -0.84
N LYS A 188 14.36 -2.41 -1.87
CA LYS A 188 14.47 -0.94 -1.86
C LYS A 188 13.09 -0.28 -1.80
N LEU A 189 12.13 -0.73 -2.63
CA LEU A 189 10.75 -0.26 -2.55
C LEU A 189 10.08 -0.54 -1.19
N LEU A 190 10.39 -1.68 -0.55
CA LEU A 190 9.92 -1.98 0.81
C LEU A 190 10.49 -1.00 1.83
N ASN A 191 11.74 -0.55 1.67
CA ASN A 191 12.30 0.51 2.51
C ASN A 191 11.58 1.84 2.33
N ASP A 192 11.21 2.20 1.11
CA ASP A 192 10.44 3.43 0.85
C ASP A 192 9.03 3.35 1.41
N TYR A 193 8.40 2.17 1.33
CA TYR A 193 7.11 1.92 1.97
C TYR A 193 7.20 2.12 3.49
N TYR A 194 8.22 1.55 4.15
CA TYR A 194 8.42 1.76 5.59
C TYR A 194 8.73 3.21 5.94
N ASP A 195 9.53 3.89 5.14
CA ASP A 195 9.79 5.32 5.28
C ASP A 195 8.49 6.14 5.25
N GLU A 196 7.64 5.91 4.24
CA GLU A 196 6.35 6.60 4.08
C GLU A 196 5.35 6.24 5.19
N ARG A 197 5.39 5.01 5.70
CA ARG A 197 4.63 4.57 6.86
C ARG A 197 5.15 5.14 8.18
N GLY A 198 6.37 5.67 8.23
CA GLY A 198 7.04 6.06 9.47
C GLY A 198 7.45 4.87 10.35
N TRP A 199 7.82 3.77 9.72
CA TRP A 199 8.28 2.53 10.34
C TRP A 199 9.80 2.41 10.27
N ASP A 200 10.38 1.66 11.19
CA ASP A 200 11.81 1.38 11.19
C ASP A 200 12.17 0.45 10.02
N LYS A 201 13.15 0.84 9.20
CA LYS A 201 13.51 0.09 7.98
C LYS A 201 14.11 -1.27 8.29
N ARG A 202 14.76 -1.46 9.45
CA ARG A 202 15.39 -2.74 9.78
C ARG A 202 14.38 -3.75 10.30
N THR A 203 13.47 -3.32 11.15
CA THR A 203 12.54 -4.19 11.90
C THR A 203 11.14 -4.23 11.29
N GLY A 204 10.75 -3.22 10.52
CA GLY A 204 9.39 -3.03 10.01
C GLY A 204 8.40 -2.55 11.09
N ILE A 205 8.87 -2.19 12.28
CA ILE A 205 8.02 -1.81 13.42
C ILE A 205 7.66 -0.32 13.32
N PRO A 206 6.40 0.08 13.60
CA PRO A 206 6.03 1.49 13.67
C PRO A 206 6.90 2.29 14.65
N GLY A 207 7.44 3.43 14.20
CA GLY A 207 8.30 4.26 15.05
C GLY A 207 7.51 4.97 16.16
N LYS A 208 8.19 5.33 17.26
CA LYS A 208 7.58 6.03 18.41
C LYS A 208 6.81 7.30 18.02
N ASN A 209 7.35 8.08 17.08
CA ASN A 209 6.69 9.29 16.58
C ASN A 209 5.39 8.96 15.83
N LYS A 210 5.37 7.87 15.05
CA LYS A 210 4.17 7.42 14.32
C LYS A 210 3.11 6.91 15.28
N ILE A 211 3.48 6.12 16.28
CA ILE A 211 2.58 5.63 17.34
C ILE A 211 1.91 6.81 18.06
N ARG A 212 2.69 7.81 18.47
CA ARG A 212 2.18 9.03 19.10
C ARG A 212 1.25 9.81 18.19
N ALA A 213 1.66 10.04 16.94
CA ALA A 213 0.85 10.77 15.97
C ALA A 213 -0.53 10.12 15.73
N LEU A 214 -0.61 8.80 15.83
CA LEU A 214 -1.85 8.02 15.65
C LEU A 214 -2.62 7.75 16.96
N GLY A 215 -2.13 8.18 18.11
CA GLY A 215 -2.80 7.95 19.40
C GLY A 215 -2.81 6.46 19.80
N LEU A 216 -1.76 5.71 19.46
CA LEU A 216 -1.64 4.27 19.69
C LEU A 216 -0.73 3.94 20.90
N GLU A 217 -0.29 4.92 21.68
CA GLU A 217 0.72 4.74 22.74
C GLU A 217 0.29 3.74 23.81
N LYS A 218 -0.98 3.81 24.23
CA LYS A 218 -1.52 2.89 25.23
C LYS A 218 -1.46 1.44 24.75
N LEU A 219 -1.73 1.21 23.46
CA LEU A 219 -1.69 -0.12 22.86
C LEU A 219 -0.26 -0.57 22.56
N ALA A 220 0.64 0.37 22.26
CA ALA A 220 2.02 0.05 21.94
C ALA A 220 2.80 -0.50 23.15
N ALA A 221 2.48 -0.04 24.36
CA ALA A 221 3.12 -0.51 25.59
C ALA A 221 2.99 -2.03 25.79
N ASP A 222 1.92 -2.64 25.27
CA ASP A 222 1.63 -4.07 25.43
C ASP A 222 2.08 -4.91 24.21
N VAL A 223 2.54 -4.26 23.14
CA VAL A 223 2.58 -4.87 21.79
C VAL A 223 3.93 -4.71 21.09
N ILE A 224 4.65 -3.62 21.36
CA ILE A 224 5.94 -3.36 20.75
C ILE A 224 7.03 -3.54 21.82
N PRO A 225 8.05 -4.39 21.57
CA PRO A 225 9.17 -4.59 22.50
C PRO A 225 10.04 -3.34 22.71
#